data_AF-A0A939GW67-F1
#
_entry.id   AF-A0A939GW67-F1
#
_cell.length_a   1.000
_cell.length_b   1.000
_cell.length_c   1.000
_cell.angle_alpha   90.00
_cell.angle_beta   90.00
_cell.angle_gamma   90.00
#
_symmetry.space_group_name_H-M   'P 1'
#
loop_
_entity.id
_entity.type
_entity.pdbx_description
1 polymer ?
#
loop_
_entity_poly.entity_id
_entity_poly.type
_entity_poly.pdbx_seq_one_letter_code
_entity_poly.pdbx_strand_id
1 'polypeptide(L)'
;MPKTKDAEMQEFEAALLRSVDQALRGEYAAVHTPPQIAARKRGRPAGTVKTGAKVSTTIRFDPDLLAALKATGAGWQTRVNEVLREAVRRGKLTA
;
A
#
# COMPACT_ATOMS: atom_id res chain seq x y z
N MET A 1 18.25 33.48 40.41
CA MET A 1 17.07 32.97 39.69
C MET A 1 16.19 34.16 39.34
N PRO A 2 15.66 34.22 38.11
CA PRO A 2 14.35 33.59 37.92
C PRO A 2 14.32 32.69 36.66
N LYS A 3 13.71 31.51 36.78
CA LYS A 3 13.21 30.74 35.64
C LYS A 3 11.86 31.35 35.25
N THR A 4 11.88 32.58 34.76
CA THR A 4 10.68 33.14 34.12
C THR A 4 10.54 32.37 32.81
N LYS A 5 9.61 31.41 32.76
CA LYS A 5 9.37 30.67 31.51
C LYS A 5 8.92 31.70 30.48
N ASP A 6 9.62 31.75 29.35
CA ASP A 6 9.30 32.63 28.22
C ASP A 6 7.83 32.48 27.84
N ALA A 7 7.19 33.54 27.35
CA ALA A 7 5.75 33.55 27.04
C ALA A 7 5.35 32.39 26.11
N GLU A 8 6.22 32.04 25.15
CA GLU A 8 6.03 30.87 24.27
C GLU A 8 6.02 29.54 25.03
N MET A 9 6.83 29.41 26.09
CA MET A 9 6.88 28.20 26.92
C MET A 9 5.64 28.07 27.80
N GLN A 10 5.07 29.19 28.24
CA GLN A 10 3.80 29.22 28.98
C GLN A 10 2.60 28.86 28.08
N GLU A 11 2.58 29.38 26.86
CA GLU A 11 1.55 29.04 25.87
C GLU A 11 1.62 27.57 25.47
N PHE A 12 2.84 27.03 25.32
CA PHE A 12 3.07 25.62 25.07
C PHE A 12 2.59 24.73 26.23
N GLU A 13 2.91 25.09 27.48
CA GLU A 13 2.46 24.36 28.67
C GLU A 13 0.93 24.37 28.78
N ALA A 14 0.30 25.51 28.54
CA ALA A 14 -1.15 25.63 28.52
C ALA A 14 -1.78 24.80 27.38
N ALA A 15 -1.16 24.75 26.20
CA ALA A 15 -1.60 23.92 25.09
C ALA A 15 -1.48 22.42 25.39
N LEU A 16 -0.39 22.01 26.04
CA LEU A 16 -0.15 20.62 26.43
C LEU A 16 -1.20 20.14 27.44
N LEU A 17 -1.47 20.93 28.48
CA LEU A 17 -2.49 20.60 29.48
C LEU A 17 -3.89 20.49 28.87
N ARG A 18 -4.25 21.38 27.93
CA ARG A 18 -5.52 21.28 27.18
C ARG A 18 -5.60 19.98 26.36
N SER A 19 -4.51 19.57 25.73
CA SER A 19 -4.48 18.32 24.96
C SER A 19 -4.66 17.09 25.86
N VAL A 20 -4.10 17.10 27.07
CA VAL A 20 -4.25 16.01 28.05
C VAL A 20 -5.70 15.91 28.53
N ASP A 21 -6.33 17.04 28.88
CA ASP A 21 -7.73 17.08 29.30
C ASP A 21 -8.69 16.62 28.20
N GLN A 22 -8.42 16.98 26.94
CA GLN A 22 -9.18 16.49 25.79
C GLN A 22 -9.03 14.96 25.64
N ALA A 23 -7.82 14.43 25.78
CA ALA A 23 -7.55 13.00 25.71
C ALA A 23 -8.24 12.21 26.84
N LEU A 24 -8.26 12.75 28.07
CA LEU A 24 -8.98 12.16 29.21
C LEU A 24 -10.49 12.16 29.00
N ARG A 25 -11.04 13.15 28.27
CA ARG A 25 -12.45 13.23 27.87
C ARG A 25 -12.79 12.42 26.61
N GLY A 26 -11.81 11.74 26.01
CA GLY A 26 -12.01 10.94 24.80
C GLY A 26 -12.16 11.77 23.51
N GLU A 27 -11.87 13.07 23.57
CA GLU A 27 -11.87 13.99 22.45
C GLU A 27 -10.49 13.94 21.77
N TYR A 28 -10.24 12.86 21.03
CA TYR A 28 -9.01 12.74 20.25
C TYR A 28 -9.14 13.61 18.99
N ALA A 29 -8.20 14.54 18.75
CA ALA A 29 -7.98 15.09 17.41
C ALA A 29 -7.87 13.91 16.44
N ALA A 30 -8.40 13.98 15.21
CA ALA A 30 -8.59 12.85 14.26
C ALA A 30 -7.39 11.88 14.12
N VAL A 31 -7.18 11.06 15.13
CA VAL A 31 -6.15 10.04 15.24
C VAL A 31 -6.87 8.81 15.74
N HIS A 32 -6.71 7.74 14.97
CA HIS A 32 -7.45 6.52 15.17
C HIS A 32 -7.19 5.99 16.59
N THR A 33 -8.26 5.72 17.32
CA THR A 33 -8.15 5.16 18.67
C THR A 33 -7.46 3.79 18.61
N PRO A 34 -6.76 3.33 19.66
CA PRO A 34 -6.16 2.00 19.66
C PRO A 34 -7.14 0.87 19.29
N PRO A 35 -8.42 0.89 19.74
CA PRO A 35 -9.44 -0.03 19.24
C PRO A 35 -9.72 0.10 17.74
N GLN A 36 -9.75 1.32 17.18
CA GLN A 36 -9.92 1.53 15.73
C GLN A 36 -8.74 1.02 14.91
N ILE A 37 -7.52 1.10 15.45
CA ILE A 37 -6.33 0.52 14.81
C ILE A 37 -6.38 -1.00 14.87
N ALA A 38 -6.77 -1.59 16.01
CA ALA A 38 -6.94 -3.04 16.15
C ALA A 38 -8.09 -3.60 15.30
N ALA A 39 -9.18 -2.85 15.13
CA ALA A 39 -10.32 -3.20 14.29
C ALA A 39 -9.98 -3.16 12.79
N ARG A 40 -8.92 -2.47 12.39
CA ARG A 40 -8.38 -2.55 11.02
C ARG A 40 -7.71 -3.91 10.87
N LYS A 41 -8.46 -4.90 10.37
CA LYS A 41 -7.92 -6.21 9.96
C LYS A 41 -6.66 -5.98 9.12
N ARG A 42 -5.53 -6.52 9.58
CA ARG A 42 -4.25 -6.47 8.88
C ARG A 42 -4.39 -7.22 7.55
N GLY A 43 -4.47 -6.47 6.45
CA GLY A 43 -4.56 -7.03 5.11
C GLY A 43 -5.17 -6.04 4.10
N ARG A 44 -4.90 -6.29 2.82
CA ARG A 44 -5.61 -5.62 1.72
C ARG A 44 -7.13 -5.82 1.91
N PRO A 45 -7.98 -4.80 1.71
CA PRO A 45 -9.42 -4.92 1.86
C PRO A 45 -9.95 -6.19 1.16
N ALA A 46 -10.62 -7.04 1.95
CA ALA A 46 -11.32 -8.23 1.48
C ALA A 46 -12.36 -7.78 0.45
N GLY A 47 -12.04 -7.94 -0.82
CA GLY A 47 -12.80 -7.36 -1.93
C GLY A 47 -11.95 -7.02 -3.16
N THR A 48 -10.62 -6.92 -3.03
CA THR A 48 -9.73 -6.77 -4.21
C THR A 48 -9.25 -8.10 -4.79
N VAL A 49 -10.01 -9.18 -4.62
CA VAL A 49 -9.79 -10.40 -5.42
C VAL A 49 -10.72 -10.29 -6.60
N LYS A 50 -10.31 -9.56 -7.64
CA LYS A 50 -11.07 -9.45 -8.89
C LYS A 50 -11.38 -10.87 -9.39
N THR A 51 -12.63 -11.12 -9.78
CA THR A 51 -13.03 -12.28 -10.57
C THR A 51 -12.28 -12.23 -11.92
N GLY A 52 -11.11 -12.88 -11.96
CA GLY A 52 -10.15 -12.77 -13.08
C GLY A 52 -8.78 -12.19 -12.71
N ALA A 53 -8.41 -12.19 -11.42
CA ALA A 53 -7.05 -11.86 -10.99
C ALA A 53 -6.02 -12.76 -11.70
N LYS A 54 -4.93 -12.14 -12.18
CA LYS A 54 -3.80 -12.89 -12.76
C LYS A 54 -3.25 -13.84 -11.69
N VAL A 55 -3.15 -15.12 -12.03
CA VAL A 55 -2.51 -16.10 -11.16
C VAL A 55 -1.01 -15.92 -11.27
N SER A 56 -0.33 -15.74 -10.13
CA SER A 56 1.13 -15.68 -10.09
C SER A 56 1.67 -17.09 -10.31
N THR A 57 2.29 -17.32 -11.46
CA THR A 57 2.91 -18.60 -11.82
C THR A 57 4.37 -18.38 -12.19
N THR A 58 5.26 -19.25 -11.70
CA THR A 58 6.68 -19.20 -12.02
C THR A 58 6.94 -19.90 -13.35
N ILE A 59 7.34 -19.13 -14.36
CA ILE A 59 7.72 -19.61 -15.70
C ILE A 59 9.20 -19.28 -15.91
N ARG A 60 9.97 -20.22 -16.47
CA ARG A 60 11.36 -19.99 -16.86
C ARG A 60 11.40 -19.61 -18.35
N PHE A 61 12.16 -18.56 -18.65
CA PHE A 61 12.46 -18.13 -20.03
C PHE A 61 13.96 -18.28 -20.25
N ASP A 62 14.34 -18.50 -21.51
CA ASP A 62 15.75 -18.43 -21.90
C ASP A 62 16.31 -17.03 -21.63
N PRO A 63 17.61 -16.91 -21.30
CA PRO A 63 18.22 -15.63 -20.93
C PRO A 63 18.08 -14.57 -22.02
N ASP A 64 18.33 -14.97 -23.27
CA ASP A 64 18.32 -14.08 -24.43
C ASP A 64 16.90 -13.59 -24.74
N LEU A 65 15.92 -14.48 -24.60
CA LEU A 65 14.51 -14.14 -24.76
C LEU A 65 14.07 -13.15 -23.67
N LEU A 66 14.44 -13.38 -22.41
CA LEU A 66 14.12 -12.46 -21.31
C LEU A 66 14.75 -11.08 -21.53
N ALA A 67 15.99 -11.03 -22.01
CA ALA A 67 16.69 -9.79 -22.34
C ALA A 67 15.96 -9.02 -23.46
N ALA A 68 15.61 -9.70 -24.55
CA ALA A 68 14.86 -9.11 -25.66
C ALA A 68 13.49 -8.59 -25.21
N LEU A 69 12.77 -9.35 -24.38
CA LEU A 69 11.47 -8.94 -23.84
C LEU A 69 11.59 -7.70 -22.95
N LYS A 70 12.57 -7.67 -22.04
CA LYS A 70 12.82 -6.50 -21.17
C LYS A 70 13.25 -5.27 -21.97
N ALA A 71 13.98 -5.45 -23.07
CA ALA A 71 14.36 -4.36 -23.97
C ALA A 71 13.14 -3.67 -24.61
N THR A 72 11.96 -4.33 -24.67
CA THR A 72 10.71 -3.71 -25.12
C THR A 72 10.11 -2.68 -24.14
N GLY A 73 10.79 -2.44 -23.02
CA GLY A 73 10.47 -1.38 -22.06
C GLY A 73 9.42 -1.76 -21.02
N ALA A 74 8.88 -0.73 -20.35
CA ALA A 74 7.84 -0.89 -19.35
C ALA A 74 6.61 -1.61 -19.93
N GLY A 75 6.04 -2.54 -19.15
CA GLY A 75 4.87 -3.32 -19.57
C GLY A 75 5.18 -4.53 -20.45
N TRP A 76 6.45 -4.93 -20.60
CA TRP A 76 6.82 -6.13 -21.37
C TRP A 76 6.07 -7.39 -20.92
N GLN A 77 5.81 -7.57 -19.62
CA GLN A 77 5.02 -8.70 -19.10
C GLN A 77 3.56 -8.68 -19.59
N THR A 78 2.94 -7.50 -19.67
CA THR A 78 1.59 -7.36 -20.22
C THR A 78 1.58 -7.70 -21.70
N ARG A 79 2.60 -7.27 -22.45
CA ARG A 79 2.74 -7.56 -23.87
C ARG A 79 2.91 -9.06 -24.13
N VAL A 80 3.77 -9.74 -23.35
CA VAL A 80 3.92 -11.21 -23.38
C VAL A 80 2.61 -11.91 -23.11
N ASN A 81 1.86 -11.47 -22.10
CA ASN A 81 0.56 -12.05 -21.78
C ASN A 81 -0.45 -11.92 -22.94
N GLU A 82 -0.48 -10.79 -23.64
CA GLU A 82 -1.36 -10.63 -24.82
C GLU A 82 -0.94 -11.52 -25.99
N VAL A 83 0.36 -11.64 -26.26
CA VAL A 83 0.88 -12.56 -27.29
C VAL A 83 0.52 -14.01 -26.97
N LEU A 84 0.66 -14.44 -25.71
CA LEU A 84 0.27 -15.79 -25.29
C LEU A 84 -1.23 -16.03 -25.43
N ARG A 85 -2.08 -15.06 -25.03
CA ARG A 85 -3.53 -15.14 -25.22
C ARG A 85 -3.91 -15.30 -26.68
N GLU A 86 -3.26 -14.54 -27.56
CA GLU A 86 -3.48 -14.63 -29.00
C GLU A 86 -3.00 -15.98 -29.55
N ALA A 87 -1.85 -16.49 -29.12
CA ALA A 87 -1.35 -17.79 -29.53
C ALA A 87 -2.31 -18.93 -29.14
N VAL A 88 -2.86 -18.90 -27.92
CA VAL A 88 -3.91 -19.84 -27.48
C VAL A 88 -5.14 -19.72 -28.38
N ARG A 89 -5.64 -18.49 -28.60
CA ARG A 89 -6.84 -18.26 -29.43
C ARG A 89 -6.66 -18.76 -30.87
N ARG A 90 -5.46 -18.61 -31.42
CA ARG A 90 -5.10 -19.07 -32.77
C ARG A 90 -4.79 -20.57 -32.83
N GLY A 91 -4.87 -21.31 -31.72
CA GLY A 91 -4.58 -22.74 -31.66
C GLY A 91 -3.10 -23.09 -31.87
N LYS A 92 -2.18 -22.13 -31.70
CA LYS A 92 -0.74 -22.35 -31.86
C LYS A 92 -0.13 -23.14 -30.69
N LEU A 93 -0.84 -23.20 -29.57
CA LEU A 93 -0.51 -24.01 -28.42
C LEU A 93 -1.44 -25.22 -28.47
N THR A 94 -0.99 -26.27 -29.16
CA THR A 94 -1.65 -27.58 -29.14
C THR A 94 -1.38 -28.26 -27.79
N ALA A 95 -2.41 -28.92 -27.27
CA ALA A 95 -2.30 -29.81 -26.11
C ALA A 95 -1.54 -31.10 -26.46
#